data_AF-A0AA88Y6W3-F1
#
_entry.id   AF-A0AA88Y6W3-F1
#
_cell.length_a   1.000
_cell.length_b   1.000
_cell.length_c   1.000
_cell.angle_alpha   90.00
_cell.angle_beta   90.00
_cell.angle_gamma   90.00
#
_symmetry.space_group_name_H-M   'P 1'
#
loop_
_entity.id
_entity.type
_entity.pdbx_description
1 polymer ?
#
loop_
_entity_poly.entity_id
_entity_poly.type
_entity_poly.pdbx_seq_one_letter_code
_entity_poly.pdbx_strand_id
1 'polypeptide(L)'
;MACPEQCPPCPRNCRRSRGTTREKLPQECSICMSDIASLQIIQVEMQNPVLDDLLDPIRELKRDVEQKAITRLQYEGLHKGQPDPKAAAMEKYAYYQCHKCKKAYFGGGEQCQERILDDKYNPADLVCPSCSSQGRIQNCPKHGTEYISFKCRYCCSFAVYYCFGTTHFCRTCHDNPNLLTSMEKHRLPHCPAGPQGKQLPGNICPLQIDHPPTGEEFPLGCGLCQNLNSF
;
A
#
# COMPACT_ATOMS: atom_id res chain seq x y z
N MET A 1 -45.84 46.53 9.01
CA MET A 1 -44.48 46.16 9.45
C MET A 1 -44.06 44.94 8.65
N ALA A 2 -43.10 45.13 7.75
CA ALA A 2 -42.61 44.11 6.83
C ALA A 2 -41.61 43.19 7.53
N CYS A 3 -41.79 41.87 7.41
CA CYS A 3 -40.75 40.89 7.73
C CYS A 3 -39.72 40.89 6.59
N PRO A 4 -38.41 40.86 6.88
CA PRO A 4 -37.39 40.93 5.85
C PRO A 4 -37.40 39.67 4.98
N GLU A 5 -37.66 39.88 3.69
CA GLU A 5 -37.44 38.90 2.64
C GLU A 5 -35.93 38.68 2.46
N GLN A 6 -35.41 37.52 2.84
CA GLN A 6 -34.13 36.99 2.30
C GLN A 6 -33.95 35.53 2.70
N CYS A 7 -34.64 34.62 2.01
CA CYS A 7 -34.03 33.32 1.74
C CYS A 7 -33.17 33.48 0.47
N PRO A 8 -31.93 32.95 0.43
CA PRO A 8 -31.12 33.00 -0.77
C PRO A 8 -31.84 32.32 -1.94
N PRO A 9 -31.75 32.87 -3.17
CA PRO A 9 -32.43 32.31 -4.33
C PRO A 9 -31.87 30.92 -4.68
N CYS A 10 -32.77 29.97 -4.95
CA CYS A 10 -32.40 28.65 -5.43
C CYS A 10 -31.77 28.76 -6.85
N PRO A 11 -30.56 28.22 -7.08
CA PRO A 11 -29.82 28.40 -8.33
C PRO A 11 -30.48 27.79 -9.58
N ARG A 12 -31.51 26.94 -9.42
CA ARG A 12 -32.26 26.32 -10.53
C ARG A 12 -33.60 26.98 -10.86
N ASN A 13 -33.88 28.18 -10.31
CA ASN A 13 -35.06 28.97 -10.64
C ASN A 13 -36.40 28.22 -10.46
N CYS A 14 -36.52 27.46 -9.36
CA CYS A 14 -37.73 26.71 -9.05
C CYS A 14 -38.87 27.69 -8.73
N ARG A 15 -39.87 27.81 -9.63
CA ARG A 15 -41.02 28.70 -9.45
C ARG A 15 -41.76 28.32 -8.17
N ARG A 16 -41.86 29.26 -7.23
CA ARG A 16 -42.75 29.16 -6.06
C ARG A 16 -44.19 28.99 -6.56
N SER A 17 -44.76 27.80 -6.41
CA SER A 17 -46.22 27.66 -6.46
C SER A 17 -46.80 28.37 -5.25
N ARG A 18 -47.62 29.39 -5.51
CA ARG A 18 -48.33 30.14 -4.49
C ARG A 18 -49.40 29.24 -3.86
N GLY A 19 -49.49 29.29 -2.53
CA GLY A 19 -50.66 28.81 -1.80
C GLY A 19 -50.43 27.50 -1.07
N THR A 20 -50.18 27.59 0.23
CA THR A 20 -51.06 27.06 1.28
C THR A 20 -50.32 27.19 2.61
N THR A 21 -51.04 27.71 3.60
CA THR A 21 -50.64 27.83 4.99
C THR A 21 -50.49 26.44 5.60
N ARG A 22 -49.25 25.97 5.79
CA ARG A 22 -48.90 25.09 6.90
C ARG A 22 -47.39 24.95 7.01
N GLU A 23 -46.89 25.18 8.21
CA GLU A 23 -45.56 24.78 8.65
C GLU A 23 -45.25 23.37 8.15
N LYS A 24 -44.35 23.26 7.18
CA LYS A 24 -43.68 22.00 6.87
C LYS A 24 -42.19 22.30 6.79
N LEU A 25 -41.45 21.60 7.65
CA LEU A 25 -40.00 21.52 7.63
C LEU A 25 -39.49 21.25 6.20
N PRO A 26 -38.23 21.61 5.88
CA PRO A 26 -37.65 21.51 4.54
C PRO A 26 -37.36 20.05 4.09
N GLN A 27 -38.31 19.13 4.27
CA GLN A 27 -38.11 17.69 4.07
C GLN A 27 -38.73 17.09 2.80
N GLU A 28 -39.43 17.84 1.96
CA GLU A 28 -40.10 17.22 0.78
C GLU A 28 -39.82 17.94 -0.52
N CYS A 29 -38.55 18.17 -0.83
CA CYS A 29 -38.14 18.35 -2.22
C CYS A 29 -37.24 17.17 -2.61
N SER A 30 -37.84 16.16 -3.24
CA SER A 30 -37.16 14.92 -3.67
C SER A 30 -36.02 15.16 -4.66
N ILE A 31 -35.95 16.36 -5.24
CA ILE A 31 -34.90 16.77 -6.19
C ILE A 31 -33.63 17.25 -5.47
N CYS A 32 -33.72 17.79 -4.25
CA CYS A 32 -32.53 18.22 -3.51
C CYS A 32 -31.88 17.12 -2.65
N MET A 33 -32.56 16.00 -2.38
CA MET A 33 -31.94 14.85 -1.69
C MET A 33 -31.12 13.96 -2.64
N SER A 34 -31.48 13.88 -3.92
CA SER A 34 -30.68 13.16 -4.93
C SER A 34 -29.38 13.89 -5.30
N ASP A 35 -29.31 15.20 -5.06
CA ASP A 35 -28.11 16.01 -5.36
C ASP A 35 -27.06 15.98 -4.23
N ILE A 36 -27.40 15.57 -3.00
CA ILE A 36 -26.42 15.48 -1.89
C ILE A 36 -25.49 14.27 -2.07
N ALA A 37 -25.98 13.17 -2.64
CA ALA A 37 -25.16 12.00 -2.96
C ALA A 37 -24.21 12.23 -4.16
N SER A 38 -24.45 13.27 -4.96
CA SER A 38 -23.67 13.63 -6.14
C SER A 38 -22.68 14.77 -5.89
N LEU A 39 -22.77 15.44 -4.74
CA LEU A 39 -21.69 16.28 -4.25
C LEU A 39 -20.59 15.32 -3.81
N GLN A 40 -19.62 15.08 -4.70
CA GLN A 40 -18.28 14.69 -4.27
C GLN A 40 -17.94 15.60 -3.10
N ILE A 41 -17.95 15.05 -1.88
CA ILE A 41 -17.32 15.69 -0.75
C ILE A 41 -15.94 16.00 -1.29
N ILE A 42 -15.65 17.27 -1.49
CA ILE A 42 -14.34 17.69 -1.93
C ILE A 42 -13.42 17.07 -0.88
N GLN A 43 -12.61 16.09 -1.27
CA GLN A 43 -11.65 15.46 -0.36
C GLN A 43 -10.55 16.50 -0.12
N VAL A 44 -10.89 17.56 0.60
CA VAL A 44 -9.97 18.60 1.00
C VAL A 44 -9.24 18.06 2.21
N GLU A 45 -7.92 18.20 2.19
CA GLU A 45 -7.08 17.88 3.32
C GLU A 45 -7.52 18.69 4.54
N MET A 46 -7.67 18.02 5.70
CA MET A 46 -8.11 18.67 6.92
C MET A 46 -7.10 19.74 7.34
N GLN A 47 -7.59 20.97 7.49
CA GLN A 47 -6.81 22.11 7.95
C GLN A 47 -7.51 22.71 9.16
N ASN A 48 -6.91 22.52 10.34
CA ASN A 48 -7.38 23.11 11.57
C ASN A 48 -6.17 23.38 12.48
N PRO A 49 -5.89 24.64 12.83
CA PRO A 49 -4.76 25.00 13.70
C PRO A 49 -4.71 24.26 15.04
N VAL A 50 -5.86 23.89 15.60
CA VAL A 50 -5.96 23.13 16.86
C VAL A 50 -5.53 21.68 16.68
N LEU A 51 -5.65 21.15 15.46
CA LEU A 51 -5.30 19.78 15.13
C LEU A 51 -3.92 19.67 14.49
N ASP A 52 -3.20 20.78 14.24
CA ASP A 52 -1.92 20.75 13.53
C ASP A 52 -0.90 19.85 14.24
N ASP A 53 -0.84 19.84 15.57
CA ASP A 53 0.02 18.94 16.35
C ASP A 53 -0.23 17.44 16.04
N LEU A 54 -1.48 17.07 15.69
CA LEU A 54 -1.87 15.72 15.32
C LEU A 54 -1.72 15.46 13.81
N LEU A 55 -1.92 16.50 12.99
CA LEU A 55 -1.90 16.41 11.54
C LEU A 55 -0.48 16.45 10.98
N ASP A 56 0.45 17.16 11.62
CA ASP A 56 1.81 17.34 11.12
C ASP A 56 2.60 16.03 10.96
N PRO A 57 2.57 15.08 11.91
CA PRO A 57 3.19 13.77 11.71
C PRO A 57 2.58 12.99 10.54
N ILE A 58 1.26 13.12 10.34
CA ILE A 58 0.53 12.44 9.25
C ILE A 58 0.91 13.08 7.90
N ARG A 59 1.00 14.41 7.84
CA ARG A 59 1.44 15.17 6.66
C ARG A 59 2.90 14.87 6.32
N GLU A 60 3.77 14.72 7.31
CA GLU A 60 5.16 14.32 7.10
C GLU A 60 5.26 12.89 6.54
N LEU A 61 4.54 11.94 7.14
CA LEU A 61 4.49 10.56 6.64
C LEU A 61 3.95 10.48 5.21
N LYS A 62 2.88 11.24 4.90
CA LYS A 62 2.33 11.36 3.55
C LYS A 62 3.37 11.87 2.56
N ARG A 63 4.10 12.95 2.88
CA ARG A 63 5.16 13.50 2.03
C ARG A 63 6.30 12.50 1.81
N ASP A 64 6.72 11.76 2.83
CA ASP A 64 7.75 10.71 2.72
C ASP A 64 7.30 9.59 1.76
N VAL A 65 6.07 9.10 1.92
CA VAL A 65 5.50 8.05 1.06
C VAL A 65 5.36 8.53 -0.39
N GLU A 66 4.84 9.74 -0.60
CA GLU A 66 4.68 10.35 -1.93
C GLU A 66 6.03 10.46 -2.66
N GLN A 67 7.07 10.94 -1.98
CA GLN A 67 8.40 11.08 -2.57
C GLN A 67 9.00 9.73 -2.96
N LYS A 68 8.86 8.72 -2.10
CA LYS A 68 9.31 7.34 -2.38
C LYS A 68 8.55 6.72 -3.56
N ALA A 69 7.23 6.88 -3.59
CA ALA A 69 6.37 6.36 -4.64
C ALA A 69 6.73 6.95 -6.01
N ILE A 70 6.89 8.28 -6.10
CA ILE A 70 7.26 8.96 -7.35
C ILE A 70 8.65 8.49 -7.81
N THR A 71 9.61 8.42 -6.89
CA THR A 71 10.98 7.99 -7.20
C THR A 71 10.98 6.57 -7.79
N ARG A 72 10.15 5.68 -7.24
CA ARG A 72 9.97 4.33 -7.77
C ARG A 72 9.31 4.33 -9.15
N LEU A 73 8.25 5.12 -9.35
CA LEU A 73 7.57 5.26 -10.64
C LEU A 73 8.51 5.81 -11.73
N GLN A 74 9.38 6.75 -11.36
CA GLN A 74 10.41 7.31 -12.22
C GLN A 74 11.41 6.25 -12.65
N TYR A 75 11.90 5.47 -11.68
CA TYR A 75 12.85 4.38 -11.90
C TYR A 75 12.28 3.29 -12.83
N GLU A 76 11.01 2.93 -12.67
CA GLU A 76 10.33 1.97 -13.54
C GLU A 76 10.03 2.54 -14.94
N GLY A 77 10.33 3.81 -15.20
CA GLY A 77 10.08 4.47 -16.48
C GLY A 77 8.60 4.76 -16.75
N LEU A 78 7.72 4.49 -15.79
CA LEU A 78 6.27 4.59 -15.91
C LEU A 78 5.71 5.99 -15.65
N HIS A 79 6.57 6.92 -15.24
CA HIS A 79 6.22 8.33 -15.09
C HIS A 79 5.89 9.02 -16.42
N LYS A 80 6.40 8.49 -17.54
CA LYS A 80 6.22 9.10 -18.86
C LYS A 80 4.79 8.89 -19.35
N GLY A 81 4.08 9.98 -19.62
CA GLY A 81 2.70 9.95 -20.11
C GLY A 81 1.63 9.92 -19.01
N GLN A 82 2.02 9.96 -17.73
CA GLN A 82 1.07 10.13 -16.63
C GLN A 82 0.73 11.62 -16.46
N PRO A 83 -0.56 12.01 -16.47
CA PRO A 83 -0.96 13.40 -16.26
C PRO A 83 -0.62 13.88 -14.84
N ASP A 84 -0.72 12.98 -13.86
CA ASP A 84 -0.25 13.19 -12.49
C ASP A 84 0.58 11.97 -12.05
N PRO A 85 1.92 12.02 -12.20
CA PRO A 85 2.80 10.93 -11.78
C PRO A 85 2.73 10.64 -10.27
N LYS A 86 2.37 11.63 -9.45
CA LYS A 86 2.27 11.47 -8.00
C LYS A 86 1.04 10.66 -7.64
N ALA A 87 -0.13 11.05 -8.14
CA ALA A 87 -1.36 10.29 -7.94
C ALA A 87 -1.22 8.87 -8.49
N ALA A 88 -0.69 8.71 -9.70
CA ALA A 88 -0.46 7.39 -10.30
C ALA A 88 0.49 6.51 -9.46
N ALA A 89 1.53 7.09 -8.86
CA ALA A 89 2.43 6.34 -7.98
C ALA A 89 1.77 5.93 -6.66
N MET A 90 0.98 6.84 -6.06
CA MET A 90 0.28 6.59 -4.80
C MET A 90 -0.86 5.58 -4.94
N GLU A 91 -1.48 5.52 -6.12
CA GLU A 91 -2.48 4.49 -6.47
C GLU A 91 -1.80 3.14 -6.75
N LYS A 92 -0.68 3.15 -7.47
CA LYS A 92 0.00 1.91 -7.91
C LYS A 92 0.72 1.16 -6.79
N TYR A 93 1.26 1.85 -5.79
CA TYR A 93 2.18 1.26 -4.80
C TYR A 93 1.64 1.28 -3.38
N ALA A 94 1.85 0.17 -2.68
CA ALA A 94 1.58 0.02 -1.26
C ALA A 94 2.80 0.44 -0.43
N TYR A 95 2.59 1.21 0.62
CA TYR A 95 3.60 1.49 1.65
C TYR A 95 3.06 1.13 3.02
N TYR A 96 3.92 0.55 3.86
CA TYR A 96 3.59 0.18 5.23
C TYR A 96 4.51 0.90 6.21
N GLN A 97 4.00 1.20 7.40
CA GLN A 97 4.82 1.77 8.47
C GLN A 97 5.47 0.65 9.29
N CYS A 98 6.80 0.65 9.39
CA CYS A 98 7.52 -0.33 10.18
C CYS A 98 7.20 -0.20 11.67
N HIS A 99 6.87 -1.30 12.33
CA HIS A 99 6.60 -1.33 13.78
C HIS A 99 7.81 -0.87 14.60
N LYS A 100 9.02 -1.33 14.23
CA LYS A 100 10.24 -1.10 15.01
C LYS A 100 10.80 0.31 14.83
N CYS A 101 10.96 0.78 13.60
CA CYS A 101 11.61 2.07 13.32
C CYS A 101 10.67 3.20 12.87
N LYS A 102 9.36 2.93 12.74
CA LYS A 102 8.31 3.87 12.31
C LYS A 102 8.48 4.50 10.92
N LYS A 103 9.49 4.09 10.15
CA LYS A 103 9.69 4.52 8.76
C LYS A 103 8.75 3.78 7.81
N ALA A 104 8.24 4.49 6.81
CA ALA A 104 7.52 3.86 5.70
C ALA A 104 8.48 3.03 4.84
N TYR A 105 8.05 1.85 4.40
CA TYR A 105 8.79 1.01 3.46
C TYR A 105 7.86 0.48 2.37
N PHE A 106 8.46 0.18 1.21
CA PHE A 106 7.75 -0.35 0.05
C PHE A 106 7.13 -1.72 0.33
N GLY A 107 5.84 -1.85 0.06
CA GLY A 107 5.00 -3.00 0.34
C GLY A 107 4.49 -3.76 -0.90
N GLY A 108 4.96 -3.42 -2.10
CA GLY A 108 4.49 -4.02 -3.36
C GLY A 108 3.54 -3.11 -4.14
N GLY A 109 2.97 -3.65 -5.23
CA GLY A 109 1.94 -2.95 -6.02
C GLY A 109 0.52 -3.20 -5.50
N GLU A 110 -0.44 -2.39 -5.93
CA GLU A 110 -1.86 -2.45 -5.49
C GLU A 110 -2.48 -3.83 -5.68
N GLN A 111 -2.14 -4.51 -6.78
CA GLN A 111 -2.56 -5.89 -7.09
C GLN A 111 -2.14 -6.93 -6.03
N CYS A 112 -1.25 -6.59 -5.11
CA CYS A 112 -0.81 -7.45 -4.00
C CYS A 112 -1.59 -7.17 -2.70
N GLN A 113 -2.38 -6.08 -2.66
CA GLN A 113 -3.26 -5.73 -1.56
C GLN A 113 -4.59 -6.45 -1.76
N GLU A 114 -4.62 -7.75 -1.50
CA GLU A 114 -5.86 -8.30 -0.93
C GLU A 114 -6.12 -7.48 0.33
N ARG A 115 -7.10 -6.58 0.20
CA ARG A 115 -7.57 -5.61 1.18
C ARG A 115 -7.38 -6.18 2.58
N ILE A 116 -6.38 -5.67 3.30
CA ILE A 116 -6.29 -5.72 4.76
C ILE A 116 -7.45 -4.86 5.30
N LEU A 117 -8.67 -5.26 5.01
CA LEU A 117 -9.92 -4.70 5.51
C LEU A 117 -10.54 -5.61 6.57
N ASP A 118 -9.88 -6.73 6.88
CA ASP A 118 -10.20 -7.49 8.08
C ASP A 118 -9.31 -6.93 9.20
N ASP A 119 -9.91 -6.38 10.26
CA ASP A 119 -9.28 -5.72 11.42
C ASP A 119 -8.38 -6.65 12.27
N LYS A 120 -7.88 -7.74 11.69
CA LYS A 120 -7.12 -8.81 12.34
C LYS A 120 -5.68 -8.88 11.84
N TYR A 121 -5.03 -7.74 11.61
CA TYR A 121 -3.58 -7.74 11.38
C TYR A 121 -2.85 -7.26 12.63
N ASN A 122 -1.73 -7.91 12.96
CA ASN A 122 -0.89 -7.50 14.07
C ASN A 122 0.07 -6.40 13.58
N PRO A 123 0.11 -5.20 14.18
CA PRO A 123 1.06 -4.18 13.78
C PRO A 123 2.51 -4.60 14.01
N ALA A 124 2.81 -5.50 14.96
CA ALA A 124 4.17 -5.96 15.27
C ALA A 124 4.84 -6.75 14.14
N ASP A 125 4.01 -7.23 13.24
CA ASP A 125 4.35 -8.08 12.10
C ASP A 125 4.81 -7.23 10.88
N LEU A 126 4.41 -5.95 10.81
CA LEU A 126 4.87 -4.98 9.81
C LEU A 126 6.30 -4.54 10.10
N VAL A 127 7.29 -5.29 9.61
CA VAL A 127 8.71 -4.99 9.86
C VAL A 127 9.44 -4.75 8.55
N CYS A 128 10.06 -3.58 8.42
CA CYS A 128 10.83 -3.24 7.23
C CYS A 128 12.06 -4.16 7.05
N PRO A 129 12.65 -4.21 5.85
CA PRO A 129 13.76 -5.11 5.53
C PRO A 129 14.96 -4.99 6.47
N SER A 130 15.34 -3.76 6.81
CA SER A 130 16.45 -3.47 7.71
C SER A 130 16.18 -3.94 9.15
N CYS A 131 14.91 -3.86 9.59
CA CYS A 131 14.50 -4.26 10.94
C CYS A 131 14.21 -5.77 11.07
N SER A 132 13.90 -6.44 9.97
CA SER A 132 13.68 -7.89 9.89
C SER A 132 15.00 -8.65 9.88
N SER A 133 15.99 -8.16 9.14
CA SER A 133 17.31 -8.80 9.00
C SER A 133 18.23 -8.68 10.22
N GLN A 134 17.75 -8.20 11.38
CA GLN A 134 18.57 -7.93 12.57
C GLN A 134 19.83 -7.09 12.25
N GLY A 135 19.75 -6.19 11.26
CA GLY A 135 20.90 -5.39 10.82
C GLY A 135 21.94 -6.13 9.98
N ARG A 136 21.71 -7.39 9.58
CA ARG A 136 22.60 -8.13 8.68
C ARG A 136 22.59 -7.59 7.25
N ILE A 137 21.53 -6.89 6.86
CA ILE A 137 21.55 -6.12 5.62
C ILE A 137 21.90 -4.69 5.92
N GLN A 138 23.10 -4.34 5.48
CA GLN A 138 23.49 -2.95 5.36
C GLN A 138 22.71 -2.34 4.20
N ASN A 139 22.12 -1.18 4.46
CA ASN A 139 21.49 -0.34 3.46
C ASN A 139 22.42 -0.27 2.24
N CYS A 140 21.86 -0.39 1.04
CA CYS A 140 22.67 -0.21 -0.15
C CYS A 140 23.31 1.18 -0.09
N PRO A 141 24.64 1.32 -0.21
CA PRO A 141 25.28 2.63 -0.12
C PRO A 141 24.82 3.59 -1.23
N LYS A 142 24.34 3.04 -2.36
CA LYS A 142 23.82 3.80 -3.50
C LYS A 142 22.31 4.01 -3.46
N HIS A 143 21.55 3.00 -3.01
CA HIS A 143 20.09 2.96 -3.19
C HIS A 143 19.30 2.78 -1.89
N GLY A 144 19.98 2.86 -0.74
CA GLY A 144 19.36 2.73 0.58
C GLY A 144 18.65 1.38 0.77
N THR A 145 17.49 1.44 1.41
CA THR A 145 16.68 0.27 1.81
C THR A 145 15.54 -0.05 0.87
N GLU A 146 15.17 0.91 0.02
CA GLU A 146 13.92 0.91 -0.75
C GLU A 146 13.90 -0.13 -1.86
N TYR A 147 15.08 -0.55 -2.31
CA TYR A 147 15.25 -1.51 -3.39
C TYR A 147 15.85 -2.82 -2.92
N ILE A 148 15.75 -3.12 -1.63
CA ILE A 148 16.13 -4.43 -1.12
C ILE A 148 15.11 -5.44 -1.63
N SER A 149 15.57 -6.36 -2.48
CA SER A 149 14.78 -7.50 -2.94
C SER A 149 14.76 -8.58 -1.86
N PHE A 150 13.73 -9.40 -1.87
CA PHE A 150 13.56 -10.51 -0.92
C PHE A 150 13.49 -11.84 -1.62
N LYS A 151 13.88 -12.88 -0.89
CA LYS A 151 13.58 -14.26 -1.21
C LYS A 151 12.13 -14.53 -0.82
N CYS A 152 11.43 -15.29 -1.66
CA CYS A 152 10.14 -15.87 -1.32
C CYS A 152 10.28 -16.72 -0.04
N ARG A 153 9.40 -16.49 0.94
CA ARG A 153 9.42 -17.26 2.20
C ARG A 153 9.39 -18.77 1.95
N TYR A 154 8.67 -19.20 0.91
CA TYR A 154 8.36 -20.60 0.63
C TYR A 154 9.19 -21.25 -0.49
N CYS A 155 10.07 -20.52 -1.18
CA CYS A 155 10.94 -21.11 -2.20
C CYS A 155 12.22 -20.31 -2.45
N CYS A 156 13.15 -20.87 -3.22
CA CYS A 156 14.38 -20.22 -3.68
C CYS A 156 14.12 -19.38 -4.94
N SER A 157 13.26 -18.37 -4.84
CA SER A 157 12.99 -17.43 -5.93
C SER A 157 12.84 -16.01 -5.39
N PHE A 158 13.03 -15.02 -6.25
CA PHE A 158 12.75 -13.63 -5.91
C PHE A 158 11.26 -13.45 -5.57
N ALA A 159 11.02 -12.74 -4.49
CA ALA A 159 9.69 -12.29 -4.15
C ALA A 159 9.31 -11.10 -5.02
N VAL A 160 8.07 -11.15 -5.49
CA VAL A 160 7.45 -10.09 -6.30
C VAL A 160 6.24 -9.50 -5.55
N TYR A 161 5.67 -10.29 -4.65
CA TYR A 161 4.50 -9.94 -3.86
C TYR A 161 4.90 -9.87 -2.39
N TYR A 162 4.29 -8.95 -1.66
CA TYR A 162 4.39 -8.86 -0.21
C TYR A 162 2.97 -8.76 0.35
N CYS A 163 2.54 -9.85 0.98
CA CYS A 163 1.15 -10.02 1.40
C CYS A 163 1.07 -10.19 2.90
N PHE A 164 -0.11 -9.85 3.44
CA PHE A 164 -0.41 -9.89 4.88
C PHE A 164 0.50 -9.01 5.73
N GLY A 165 1.29 -8.11 5.12
CA GLY A 165 2.23 -7.26 5.83
C GLY A 165 3.40 -8.01 6.49
N THR A 166 3.60 -9.30 6.20
CA THR A 166 4.66 -10.09 6.83
C THR A 166 5.45 -10.95 5.86
N THR A 167 4.83 -11.33 4.75
CA THR A 167 5.27 -12.50 4.00
C THR A 167 5.56 -12.14 2.56
N HIS A 168 6.79 -12.42 2.13
CA HIS A 168 7.22 -12.24 0.76
C HIS A 168 6.94 -13.50 -0.08
N PHE A 169 6.27 -13.33 -1.23
CA PHE A 169 5.92 -14.41 -2.15
C PHE A 169 6.47 -14.15 -3.56
N CYS A 170 6.95 -15.20 -4.23
CA CYS A 170 7.08 -15.18 -5.69
C CYS A 170 5.70 -15.35 -6.34
N ARG A 171 5.57 -15.07 -7.64
CA ARG A 171 4.29 -15.16 -8.36
C ARG A 171 3.59 -16.51 -8.16
N THR A 172 4.29 -17.61 -8.41
CA THR A 172 3.70 -18.95 -8.35
C THR A 172 3.31 -19.38 -6.93
N CYS A 173 4.03 -18.90 -5.90
CA CYS A 173 3.65 -19.14 -4.50
C CYS A 173 2.49 -18.24 -4.05
N HIS A 174 2.39 -17.04 -4.61
CA HIS A 174 1.29 -16.12 -4.35
C HIS A 174 -0.05 -16.65 -4.89
N ASP A 175 -0.05 -17.37 -6.01
CA ASP A 175 -1.28 -17.88 -6.64
C ASP A 175 -2.01 -18.95 -5.80
N ASN A 176 -1.30 -19.61 -4.86
CA ASN A 176 -1.91 -20.56 -3.93
C ASN A 176 -1.28 -20.43 -2.54
N PRO A 177 -1.61 -19.35 -1.81
CA PRO A 177 -0.97 -19.04 -0.53
C PRO A 177 -1.45 -20.00 0.56
N ASN A 178 -2.72 -20.43 0.51
CA ASN A 178 -3.34 -21.34 1.50
C ASN A 178 -2.62 -22.69 1.61
N LEU A 179 -2.17 -23.23 0.47
CA LEU A 179 -1.38 -24.46 0.46
C LEU A 179 -0.10 -24.30 1.29
N LEU A 180 0.55 -23.14 1.20
CA LEU A 180 1.88 -22.91 1.79
C LEU A 180 1.79 -22.44 3.24
N THR A 181 0.81 -21.59 3.57
CA THR A 181 0.61 -21.05 4.92
C THR A 181 0.08 -22.10 5.90
N SER A 182 -0.61 -23.13 5.40
CA SER A 182 -1.09 -24.27 6.21
C SER A 182 -0.04 -25.36 6.46
N MET A 183 1.08 -25.35 5.73
CA MET A 183 2.16 -26.33 5.96
C MET A 183 2.94 -26.01 7.22
N GLU A 184 3.19 -27.04 8.02
CA GLU A 184 4.12 -26.95 9.15
C GLU A 184 5.55 -26.69 8.63
N LYS A 185 6.32 -25.86 9.33
CA LYS A 185 7.68 -25.44 8.89
C LYS A 185 8.59 -26.61 8.53
N HIS A 186 8.51 -27.73 9.25
CA HIS A 186 9.35 -28.91 9.01
C HIS A 186 8.97 -29.68 7.74
N ARG A 187 7.80 -29.43 7.16
CA ARG A 187 7.34 -30.05 5.91
C ARG A 187 7.65 -29.21 4.67
N LEU A 188 8.15 -27.98 4.88
CA LEU A 188 8.56 -27.13 3.77
C LEU A 188 9.82 -27.71 3.09
N PRO A 189 9.93 -27.58 1.76
CA PRO A 189 11.09 -28.09 1.03
C PRO A 189 12.37 -27.38 1.49
N HIS A 190 13.47 -28.14 1.52
CA HIS A 190 14.79 -27.60 1.80
C HIS A 190 15.41 -27.00 0.54
N CYS A 191 16.42 -26.14 0.71
CA CYS A 191 17.16 -25.63 -0.43
C CYS A 191 17.83 -26.80 -1.18
N PRO A 192 17.65 -26.93 -2.51
CA PRO A 192 16.96 -26.01 -3.43
C PRO A 192 15.43 -26.19 -3.44
N ALA A 193 14.70 -25.16 -3.00
CA ALA A 193 13.25 -25.18 -2.91
C ALA A 193 12.59 -24.54 -4.13
N GLY A 194 11.65 -25.24 -4.74
CA GLY A 194 10.83 -24.77 -5.85
C GLY A 194 9.51 -24.15 -5.37
N PRO A 195 8.81 -23.41 -6.23
CA PRO A 195 7.51 -22.85 -5.87
C PRO A 195 6.47 -23.93 -5.51
N GLN A 196 5.43 -23.53 -4.77
CA GLN A 196 4.30 -24.40 -4.37
C GLN A 196 4.72 -25.66 -3.58
N GLY A 197 5.76 -25.54 -2.75
CA GLY A 197 6.19 -26.63 -1.86
C GLY A 197 6.96 -27.75 -2.57
N LYS A 198 7.42 -27.53 -3.80
CA LYS A 198 8.16 -28.53 -4.57
C LYS A 198 9.63 -28.58 -4.13
N GLN A 199 10.16 -29.77 -3.87
CA GLN A 199 11.61 -29.99 -3.72
C GLN A 199 12.25 -30.04 -5.11
N LEU A 200 13.24 -29.19 -5.38
CA LEU A 200 14.01 -29.27 -6.63
C LEU A 200 15.13 -30.31 -6.51
N PRO A 201 15.54 -30.92 -7.64
CA PRO A 201 16.68 -31.83 -7.65
C PRO A 201 18.01 -31.06 -7.52
N GLY A 202 19.04 -31.74 -7.01
CA GLY A 202 20.40 -31.21 -6.87
C GLY A 202 20.63 -30.44 -5.56
N ASN A 203 21.81 -29.85 -5.45
CA ASN A 203 22.30 -29.20 -4.22
C ASN A 203 22.66 -27.71 -4.42
N ILE A 204 22.41 -27.16 -5.60
CA ILE A 204 22.75 -25.76 -5.93
C ILE A 204 21.50 -24.90 -5.80
N CYS A 205 21.56 -23.87 -4.95
CA CYS A 205 20.48 -22.92 -4.79
C CYS A 205 20.24 -22.14 -6.10
N PRO A 206 19.01 -22.03 -6.61
CA PRO A 206 18.68 -21.20 -7.77
C PRO A 206 19.05 -19.71 -7.59
N LEU A 207 19.06 -19.22 -6.36
CA LEU A 207 19.47 -17.84 -6.02
C LEU A 207 20.99 -17.70 -5.85
N GLN A 208 21.74 -18.80 -5.88
CA GLN A 208 23.21 -18.84 -5.73
C GLN A 208 23.73 -18.05 -4.52
N ILE A 209 22.96 -18.04 -3.44
CA ILE A 209 23.26 -17.34 -2.19
C ILE A 209 22.91 -18.24 -1.01
N ASP A 210 23.70 -18.16 0.05
CA ASP A 210 23.39 -18.79 1.33
C ASP A 210 22.25 -18.04 2.01
N HIS A 211 21.22 -18.78 2.40
CA HIS A 211 20.01 -18.23 3.00
C HIS A 211 19.46 -19.17 4.09
N PRO A 212 18.67 -18.66 5.04
CA PRO A 212 18.03 -19.49 6.06
C PRO A 212 17.04 -20.51 5.45
N PRO A 213 16.60 -21.50 6.22
CA PRO A 213 15.62 -22.49 5.77
C PRO A 213 14.34 -21.86 5.22
N THR A 214 13.65 -22.60 4.34
CA THR A 214 12.33 -22.24 3.84
C THR A 214 11.35 -22.06 5.01
N GLY A 215 10.51 -21.02 4.95
CA GLY A 215 9.62 -20.61 6.04
C GLY A 215 10.10 -19.38 6.80
N GLU A 216 11.29 -18.88 6.50
CA GLU A 216 11.87 -17.66 7.06
C GLU A 216 12.01 -16.55 6.01
N GLU A 217 11.74 -15.32 6.44
CA GLU A 217 11.94 -14.13 5.62
C GLU A 217 13.43 -13.86 5.45
N PHE A 218 13.86 -13.67 4.21
CA PHE A 218 15.27 -13.40 3.92
C PHE A 218 15.42 -12.33 2.84
N PRO A 219 15.97 -11.17 3.19
CA PRO A 219 16.28 -10.18 2.19
C PRO A 219 17.57 -10.55 1.44
N LEU A 220 17.60 -10.29 0.14
CA LEU A 220 18.67 -10.70 -0.79
C LEU A 220 19.69 -9.60 -1.06
N GLY A 221 19.38 -8.35 -0.69
CA GLY A 221 20.17 -7.17 -1.01
C GLY A 221 19.53 -6.31 -2.10
N CYS A 222 20.25 -5.30 -2.58
CA CYS A 222 19.70 -4.34 -3.52
C CYS A 222 19.45 -4.96 -4.91
N GLY A 223 18.19 -5.11 -5.29
CA GLY A 223 17.81 -5.64 -6.61
C GLY A 223 18.32 -4.79 -7.76
N LEU A 224 18.47 -3.47 -7.56
CA LEU A 224 19.04 -2.60 -8.59
C LEU A 224 20.53 -2.89 -8.83
N CYS A 225 21.29 -3.15 -7.77
CA CYS A 225 22.70 -3.51 -7.90
C CYS A 225 22.90 -4.91 -8.49
N GLN A 226 21.99 -5.84 -8.20
CA GLN A 226 22.04 -7.18 -8.78
C GLN A 226 21.77 -7.17 -10.28
N ASN A 227 20.83 -6.34 -10.75
CA ASN A 227 20.56 -6.16 -12.18
C ASN A 227 21.73 -5.50 -12.94
N LEU A 228 22.51 -4.63 -12.29
CA LEU A 228 23.67 -3.97 -12.91
C LEU A 228 24.86 -4.91 -13.15
N ASN A 229 24.95 -6.04 -12.43
CA ASN A 229 25.99 -7.05 -12.66
C ASN A 229 25.59 -8.07 -13.75
N SER A 230 24.45 -7.88 -14.40
CA SER A 230 23.93 -8.74 -15.47
C SER A 230 24.01 -8.08 -16.87
N PHE A 231 24.74 -6.97 -17.01
CA PHE A 231 25.03 -6.28 -18.27
C PHE A 231 26.54 -6.12 -18.48
#